data_AF-A0A429GY63-F1
#
_entry.id   AF-A0A429GY63-F1
#
_cell.length_a   1.000
_cell.length_b   1.000
_cell.length_c   1.000
_cell.angle_alpha   90.00
_cell.angle_beta   90.00
_cell.angle_gamma   90.00
#
_symmetry.space_group_name_H-M   'P 1'
#
loop_
_entity.id
_entity.type
_entity.pdbx_description
1 polymer ?
#
loop_
_entity_poly.entity_id
_entity_poly.type
_entity_poly.pdbx_seq_one_letter_code
_entity_poly.pdbx_strand_id
1 'polypeptide(L)'
;MARVIYWTGFPSPPTGFEDLRVVEYKRIFDVDLPPLVIYVGTVLEKGKELPVIVVVEEGEEGAYMYVYESEKAAEEGKKIYAEAYQI
;
A
#
# COMPACT_ATOMS: atom_id res chain seq x y z
N MET A 1 4.39 -13.37 -4.16
CA MET A 1 4.58 -12.20 -5.05
C MET A 1 3.36 -11.30 -4.91
N ALA A 2 3.51 -9.97 -4.90
CA ALA A 2 2.37 -9.06 -4.69
C ALA A 2 1.62 -8.80 -5.99
N ARG A 3 0.29 -8.72 -5.93
CA ARG A 3 -0.54 -8.18 -7.02
C ARG A 3 -0.57 -6.66 -6.87
N VAL A 4 -0.19 -5.93 -7.93
CA VAL A 4 -0.11 -4.45 -7.91
C VAL A 4 -1.31 -3.86 -8.65
N ILE A 5 -1.93 -2.85 -8.05
CA ILE A 5 -3.11 -2.17 -8.58
C ILE A 5 -2.89 -0.66 -8.46
N TYR A 6 -3.04 0.06 -9.57
CA TYR A 6 -3.06 1.53 -9.57
C TYR A 6 -4.50 2.02 -9.67
N TRP A 7 -4.85 3.04 -8.87
CA TRP A 7 -6.14 3.70 -8.97
C TRP A 7 -6.09 5.14 -8.44
N THR A 8 -7.08 5.92 -8.84
CA THR A 8 -7.31 7.29 -8.40
C THR A 8 -8.59 7.30 -7.55
N GLY A 9 -8.49 7.64 -6.26
CA GLY A 9 -9.64 7.60 -5.34
C GLY A 9 -9.33 7.13 -3.92
N PHE A 10 -8.06 6.97 -3.56
CA PHE A 10 -7.65 6.76 -2.17
C PHE A 10 -8.23 7.89 -1.27
N PRO A 11 -8.77 7.61 -0.07
CA PRO A 11 -8.67 6.37 0.70
C PRO A 11 -9.73 5.30 0.40
N SER A 12 -10.62 5.50 -0.59
CA SER A 12 -11.59 4.47 -0.95
C SER A 12 -10.91 3.27 -1.62
N PRO A 13 -11.40 2.03 -1.38
CA PRO A 13 -10.87 0.85 -2.03
C PRO A 13 -11.03 0.92 -3.56
N PRO A 14 -10.09 0.35 -4.33
CA PRO A 14 -10.24 0.25 -5.78
C PRO A 14 -11.38 -0.70 -6.17
N THR A 15 -11.82 -0.62 -7.41
CA THR A 15 -12.87 -1.50 -7.95
C THR A 15 -12.50 -2.97 -7.80
N GLY A 16 -13.45 -3.78 -7.32
CA GLY A 16 -13.26 -5.21 -7.05
C GLY A 16 -12.97 -5.55 -5.58
N PHE A 17 -12.76 -4.53 -4.75
CA PHE A 17 -12.60 -4.65 -3.30
C PHE A 17 -13.78 -4.01 -2.58
N GLU A 18 -14.15 -4.59 -1.44
CA GLU A 18 -15.32 -4.21 -0.67
C GLU A 18 -14.96 -3.18 0.42
N ASP A 19 -13.80 -3.33 1.04
CA ASP A 19 -13.34 -2.49 2.14
C ASP A 19 -11.80 -2.40 2.14
N LEU A 20 -11.26 -1.26 2.56
CA LEU A 20 -9.82 -1.02 2.75
C LEU A 20 -9.61 -0.46 4.16
N ARG A 21 -8.90 -1.22 5.00
CA ARG A 21 -8.60 -0.85 6.38
C ARG A 21 -7.12 -0.58 6.53
N VAL A 22 -6.78 0.67 6.81
CA VAL A 22 -5.43 1.08 7.13
C VAL A 22 -5.19 0.92 8.62
N VAL A 23 -4.10 0.26 9.01
CA VAL A 23 -3.71 0.08 10.42
C VAL A 23 -2.50 0.94 10.80
N GLU A 24 -1.62 1.22 9.85
CA GLU A 24 -0.40 1.98 10.07
C GLU A 24 -0.10 2.81 8.83
N TYR A 25 0.55 3.95 9.01
CA TYR A 25 1.09 4.72 7.89
C TYR A 25 2.45 5.32 8.25
N LYS A 26 3.27 5.51 7.23
CA LYS A 26 4.59 6.13 7.32
C LYS A 26 4.76 7.11 6.17
N ARG A 27 5.16 8.33 6.48
CA ARG A 27 5.50 9.34 5.48
C ARG A 27 7.02 9.39 5.32
N ILE A 28 7.47 9.35 4.08
CA ILE A 28 8.87 9.37 3.69
C ILE A 28 9.09 10.69 2.98
N PHE A 29 10.05 11.46 3.51
CA PHE A 29 10.50 12.70 2.91
C PHE A 29 11.89 12.44 2.37
N ASP A 30 11.99 12.37 1.06
CA ASP A 30 13.27 12.43 0.37
C ASP A 30 13.46 13.86 -0.15
N VAL A 31 14.69 14.34 -0.17
CA VAL A 31 15.01 15.68 -0.67
C VAL A 31 14.95 15.72 -2.21
N ASP A 32 15.14 14.56 -2.84
CA ASP A 32 15.21 14.39 -4.29
C ASP A 32 13.95 13.75 -4.89
N LEU A 33 13.02 13.25 -4.07
CA LEU A 33 11.74 12.67 -4.53
C LEU A 33 10.55 13.40 -3.90
N PRO A 34 9.40 13.47 -4.61
CA PRO A 34 8.15 13.91 -4.03
C PRO A 34 7.84 13.13 -2.74
N PRO A 35 7.22 13.74 -1.71
CA PRO A 35 6.93 13.03 -0.49
C PRO A 35 6.03 11.83 -0.75
N LEU A 36 6.40 10.68 -0.19
CA LEU A 36 5.65 9.43 -0.34
C LEU A 36 4.99 9.08 0.98
N VAL A 37 3.73 8.66 0.93
CA VAL A 37 3.01 8.12 2.09
C VAL A 37 2.72 6.66 1.85
N ILE A 38 3.28 5.80 2.71
CA ILE A 38 3.07 4.37 2.70
C ILE A 38 2.04 4.02 3.78
N TYR A 39 0.93 3.42 3.40
CA TYR A 39 -0.09 2.89 4.28
C TYR A 39 -0.02 1.37 4.31
N VAL A 40 -0.10 0.78 5.48
CA VAL A 40 -0.14 -0.66 5.69
C VAL A 40 -1.52 -1.00 6.23
N GLY A 41 -2.13 -2.05 5.70
CA GLY A 41 -3.51 -2.38 6.00
C GLY A 41 -3.94 -3.76 5.55
N THR A 42 -5.25 -3.95 5.54
CA THR A 42 -5.93 -5.09 4.94
C THR A 42 -7.01 -4.61 3.97
N VAL A 43 -7.30 -5.42 2.96
CA VAL A 43 -8.37 -5.19 2.00
C VAL A 43 -9.31 -6.40 1.98
N LEU A 44 -10.61 -6.17 1.84
CA LEU A 44 -11.60 -7.21 1.72
C LEU A 44 -11.89 -7.50 0.24
N GLU A 45 -11.60 -8.71 -0.21
CA GLU A 45 -11.90 -9.19 -1.56
C GLU A 45 -12.74 -10.46 -1.49
N LYS A 46 -14.01 -10.40 -1.91
CA LYS A 46 -14.91 -11.56 -1.95
C LYS A 46 -15.03 -12.27 -0.60
N GLY A 47 -15.13 -11.49 0.48
CA GLY A 47 -15.19 -12.00 1.86
C GLY A 47 -13.86 -12.53 2.43
N LYS A 48 -12.72 -12.40 1.72
CA LYS A 48 -11.40 -12.74 2.23
C LYS A 48 -10.61 -11.47 2.55
N GLU A 49 -10.10 -11.36 3.78
CA GLU A 49 -9.17 -10.29 4.16
C GLU A 49 -7.76 -10.62 3.65
N LEU A 50 -7.16 -9.68 2.92
CA LEU A 50 -5.82 -9.79 2.36
C LEU A 50 -4.95 -8.63 2.84
N PRO A 51 -3.71 -8.87 3.29
CA PRO A 51 -2.80 -7.80 3.66
C PRO A 51 -2.39 -6.96 2.46
N VAL A 52 -2.31 -5.65 2.67
CA VAL A 52 -1.97 -4.68 1.63
C VAL A 52 -0.96 -3.63 2.10
N ILE A 53 -0.19 -3.13 1.15
CA ILE A 53 0.61 -1.92 1.28
C ILE A 53 0.14 -0.95 0.20
N VAL A 54 -0.21 0.28 0.56
CA VAL A 54 -0.59 1.33 -0.37
C VAL A 54 0.48 2.42 -0.36
N VAL A 55 0.95 2.82 -1.53
CA VAL A 55 1.91 3.91 -1.69
C VAL A 55 1.18 5.04 -2.41
N VAL A 56 1.19 6.23 -1.81
CA VAL A 56 0.59 7.45 -2.33
C VAL A 56 1.68 8.48 -2.48
N GLU A 57 1.78 9.08 -3.66
CA GLU A 57 2.69 10.19 -3.91
C GLU A 57 1.98 11.51 -3.65
N GLU A 58 2.54 12.34 -2.76
CA GLU A 58 1.94 13.63 -2.44
C GLU A 58 2.06 14.59 -3.63
N GLY A 59 0.90 15.00 -4.15
CA GLY A 59 0.81 15.85 -5.34
C GLY A 59 0.25 15.11 -6.56
N GLU A 60 0.18 13.78 -6.51
CA GLU A 60 -0.53 12.97 -7.50
C GLU A 60 -1.91 12.51 -6.98
N GLU A 61 -2.86 12.30 -7.90
CA GLU A 61 -4.18 11.74 -7.56
C GLU A 61 -4.16 10.20 -7.48
N GLY A 62 -3.01 9.58 -7.77
CA GLY A 62 -2.85 8.14 -7.90
C GLY A 62 -2.30 7.45 -6.65
N ALA A 63 -2.71 6.21 -6.45
CA ALA A 63 -2.19 5.32 -5.41
C ALA A 63 -1.85 3.95 -6.01
N TYR A 64 -0.76 3.34 -5.52
CA TYR A 64 -0.37 1.97 -5.84
C TYR A 64 -0.65 1.06 -4.65
N MET A 65 -1.48 0.02 -4.84
CA MET A 65 -1.80 -0.97 -3.82
C MET A 65 -1.16 -2.31 -4.19
N TYR A 66 -0.35 -2.79 -3.27
CA TYR A 66 0.30 -4.08 -3.31
C TYR A 66 -0.50 -5.03 -2.43
N VAL A 67 -1.21 -5.97 -3.04
CA VAL A 67 -2.01 -6.99 -2.35
C VAL A 67 -1.20 -8.27 -2.23
N TYR A 68 -1.11 -8.80 -1.01
CA TYR A 68 -0.35 -9.99 -0.69
C TYR A 68 -1.29 -11.14 -0.36
N GLU A 69 -0.95 -12.35 -0.81
CA GLU A 69 -1.78 -13.54 -0.57
C GLU A 69 -1.65 -14.11 0.85
N SER A 70 -0.64 -13.67 1.61
CA SER A 70 -0.39 -14.06 3.00
C SER A 70 0.36 -12.97 3.77
N GLU A 71 0.27 -13.00 5.10
CA GLU A 71 1.00 -12.09 5.98
C GLU A 71 2.52 -12.22 5.83
N LYS A 72 3.03 -13.44 5.66
CA LYS A 72 4.47 -13.68 5.43
C LYS A 72 4.96 -12.95 4.18
N ALA A 73 4.19 -13.00 3.09
CA ALA A 73 4.54 -12.28 1.87
C ALA A 73 4.48 -10.76 2.06
N ALA A 74 3.55 -10.28 2.89
CA ALA A 74 3.45 -8.86 3.22
C ALA A 74 4.66 -8.40 4.07
N GLU A 75 5.14 -9.19 5.02
CA GLU A 75 6.35 -8.89 5.79
C GLU A 75 7.60 -8.78 4.92
N GLU A 76 7.77 -9.71 3.96
CA GLU A 76 8.86 -9.63 2.99
C GLU A 76 8.75 -8.36 2.13
N GLY A 77 7.53 -8.00 1.72
CA GLY A 77 7.25 -6.73 1.04
C GLY A 77 7.63 -5.51 1.89
N LYS A 78 7.23 -5.48 3.17
CA LYS A 78 7.59 -4.40 4.11
C LYS A 78 9.09 -4.23 4.24
N LYS A 79 9.87 -5.32 4.28
CA LYS A 79 11.34 -5.26 4.34
C LYS A 79 11.94 -4.60 3.11
N ILE A 80 11.45 -4.95 1.92
CA ILE A 80 11.90 -4.33 0.66
C ILE A 80 11.65 -2.81 0.70
N TYR A 81 10.48 -2.37 1.18
CA TYR A 81 10.20 -0.94 1.35
C TYR A 81 11.06 -0.29 2.44
N ALA A 82 11.29 -0.96 3.57
CA ALA A 82 12.16 -0.44 4.63
C ALA A 82 13.61 -0.25 4.13
N GLU A 83 14.14 -1.22 3.38
CA GLU A 83 15.48 -1.18 2.80
C GLU A 83 15.61 -0.14 1.67
N ALA A 84 14.62 -0.06 0.78
CA ALA A 84 14.63 0.87 -0.36
C ALA A 84 14.68 2.34 0.07
N TYR A 85 14.17 2.65 1.27
CA TYR A 85 14.12 4.01 1.80
C TYR A 85 15.05 4.23 3.01
N GLN A 86 16.07 3.37 3.19
CA GLN A 86 17.09 3.44 4.24
C GLN A 86 16.54 3.77 5.64
N ILE A 87 15.70 2.88 6.17
CA ILE A 87 15.31 2.85 7.59
C ILE A 87 16.02 1.69 8.28
#